data_AF-A0A8B6HUI9-F1
#
_entry.id   AF-A0A8B6HUI9-F1
#
_cell.length_a   1.000
_cell.length_b   1.000
_cell.length_c   1.000
_cell.angle_alpha   90.00
_cell.angle_beta   90.00
_cell.angle_gamma   90.00
#
_symmetry.space_group_name_H-M   'P 1'
#
loop_
_entity.id
_entity.type
_entity.pdbx_description
1 polymer ?
#
loop_
_entity_poly.entity_id
_entity_poly.type
_entity_poly.pdbx_seq_one_letter_code
_entity_poly.pdbx_strand_id
1 'polypeptide(L)'
;MDELDKRITCSSGHKRKKSFQGSFLQFLQDLDCKHLSVCTPDDIRRFLIWKDFSGKTTIHGVHCKHLGQKGEFDCFCPKRLASGTVEGVINQLVNIFDDNGFGRYWDIFSKSGNPACAPIVKEYLKLIREEQASAHVLPKQAKPIFLSKIKAMCSYIDREIKSPGLSLRERYILYRDRAWMKLQFFAGDRASDLSLVVAQEVKVLNDNSGLVFQHTFGKTLRGDKGKSNTFVIKKCDDLSICPVQGLLDYVNFCQVSTV
;
A
#
# COMPACT_ATOMS: atom_id res chain seq x y z
N MET A 1 11.88 16.52 18.04
CA MET A 1 12.42 16.19 16.69
C MET A 1 12.95 14.74 16.65
N ASP A 2 13.62 14.26 17.70
CA ASP A 2 14.22 12.91 17.77
C ASP A 2 13.28 11.68 17.74
N GLU A 3 12.04 11.77 18.24
CA GLU A 3 11.19 10.58 18.37
C GLU A 3 10.47 10.21 17.07
N LEU A 4 10.20 11.19 16.21
CA LEU A 4 9.59 11.00 14.89
C LEU A 4 10.60 10.40 13.90
N ASP A 5 11.85 10.85 13.95
CA ASP A 5 12.95 10.31 13.14
C ASP A 5 13.33 8.87 13.55
N LYS A 6 13.28 8.56 14.85
CA LYS A 6 13.42 7.17 15.34
C LYS A 6 12.31 6.24 14.83
N ARG A 7 11.07 6.73 14.67
CA ARG A 7 9.95 5.95 14.11
C ARG A 7 10.06 5.77 12.59
N ILE A 8 10.56 6.76 11.87
CA ILE A 8 10.81 6.70 10.41
C ILE A 8 11.91 5.70 10.09
N THR A 9 13.03 5.74 10.82
CA THR A 9 14.18 4.83 10.68
C THR A 9 13.83 3.38 11.05
N CYS A 10 12.90 3.17 12.00
CA CYS A 10 12.44 1.83 12.40
C CYS A 10 11.31 1.25 11.52
N SER A 11 10.72 2.04 10.62
CA SER A 11 9.58 1.59 9.82
C SER A 11 9.93 0.43 8.88
N SER A 12 9.00 -0.52 8.70
CA SER A 12 9.16 -1.64 7.76
C SER A 12 9.39 -1.18 6.31
N GLY A 13 9.03 0.06 5.97
CA GLY A 13 9.35 0.67 4.68
C GLY A 13 10.83 1.02 4.55
N HIS A 14 11.41 1.64 5.57
CA HIS A 14 12.83 2.03 5.58
C HIS A 14 13.77 0.82 5.64
N LYS A 15 13.43 -0.19 6.46
CA LYS A 15 14.18 -1.47 6.50
C LYS A 15 14.16 -2.21 5.16
N ARG A 16 13.01 -2.23 4.47
CA ARG A 16 12.90 -2.82 3.11
C ARG A 16 13.72 -2.06 2.07
N LYS A 17 13.77 -0.71 2.14
CA LYS A 17 14.59 0.12 1.24
C LYS A 17 16.09 -0.19 1.38
N LYS A 18 16.60 -0.30 2.61
CA LYS A 18 18.01 -0.67 2.87
C LYS A 18 18.35 -2.09 2.39
N SER A 19 17.45 -3.05 2.62
CA SER A 19 17.64 -4.44 2.16
C SER A 19 17.66 -4.55 0.63
N PHE A 20 16.79 -3.82 -0.07
CA PHE A 20 16.79 -3.81 -1.53
C PHE A 20 18.05 -3.16 -2.11
N GLN A 21 18.45 -2.00 -1.60
CA GLN A 21 19.68 -1.33 -2.04
C GLN A 21 20.91 -2.23 -1.83
N GLY A 22 21.01 -2.91 -0.69
CA GLY A 22 22.06 -3.90 -0.45
C GLY A 22 22.08 -5.03 -1.48
N SER A 23 20.91 -5.60 -1.82
CA SER A 23 20.80 -6.63 -2.86
C SER A 23 21.20 -6.12 -4.25
N PHE A 24 20.91 -4.86 -4.58
CA PHE A 24 21.30 -4.28 -5.87
C PHE A 24 22.81 -4.02 -5.95
N LEU A 25 23.39 -3.45 -4.90
CA LEU A 25 24.83 -3.22 -4.84
C LEU A 25 25.61 -4.55 -4.87
N GLN A 26 25.13 -5.57 -4.17
CA GLN A 26 25.72 -6.91 -4.24
C GLN A 26 25.65 -7.48 -5.67
N PHE A 27 24.52 -7.34 -6.35
CA PHE A 27 24.40 -7.77 -7.75
C PHE A 27 25.40 -7.07 -8.66
N LEU A 28 25.62 -5.75 -8.50
CA LEU A 28 26.61 -5.02 -9.30
C LEU A 28 28.04 -5.51 -9.02
N GLN A 29 28.34 -5.84 -7.75
CA GLN A 29 29.61 -6.45 -7.37
C GLN A 29 29.80 -7.82 -8.02
N ASP A 30 28.79 -8.69 -7.95
CA ASP A 30 28.85 -10.05 -8.51
C ASP A 30 28.91 -10.06 -10.05
N LEU A 31 28.38 -9.03 -10.71
CA LEU A 31 28.36 -8.94 -12.16
C LEU A 31 29.76 -8.63 -12.73
N ASP A 32 30.39 -7.56 -12.26
CA ASP A 32 31.67 -7.04 -12.81
C ASP A 32 32.40 -6.10 -11.79
N CYS A 33 32.23 -6.31 -10.48
CA CYS A 33 32.76 -5.41 -9.45
C CYS A 33 32.31 -3.94 -9.62
N LYS A 34 31.12 -3.72 -10.18
CA LYS A 34 30.60 -2.39 -10.49
C LYS A 34 30.04 -1.70 -9.25
N HIS A 35 30.02 -0.37 -9.30
CA HIS A 35 29.36 0.50 -8.33
C HIS A 35 28.42 1.47 -9.05
N LEU A 36 27.63 2.25 -8.30
CA LEU A 36 26.60 3.13 -8.87
C LEU A 36 27.15 4.09 -9.95
N SER A 37 28.35 4.64 -9.76
CA SER A 37 28.97 5.60 -10.69
C SER A 37 29.31 5.03 -12.07
N VAL A 38 29.50 3.71 -12.18
CA VAL A 38 29.84 3.02 -13.43
C VAL A 38 28.70 2.13 -13.93
N CYS A 39 27.54 2.20 -13.27
CA CYS A 39 26.37 1.40 -13.65
C CYS A 39 25.76 1.94 -14.95
N THR A 40 25.58 1.04 -15.91
CA THR A 40 24.99 1.38 -17.21
C THR A 40 23.51 1.02 -17.27
N PRO A 41 22.73 1.60 -18.19
CA PRO A 41 21.36 1.17 -18.45
C PRO A 41 21.21 -0.34 -18.74
N ASP A 42 22.23 -0.96 -19.31
CA ASP A 42 22.24 -2.39 -19.60
C ASP A 42 22.44 -3.23 -18.32
N ASP A 43 23.21 -2.73 -17.35
CA ASP A 43 23.33 -3.37 -16.04
C ASP A 43 22.00 -3.33 -15.27
N ILE A 44 21.24 -2.25 -15.41
CA ILE A 44 19.87 -2.17 -14.90
C ILE A 44 18.99 -3.24 -15.55
N ARG A 45 19.04 -3.37 -16.87
CA ARG A 45 18.30 -4.41 -17.59
C ARG A 45 18.70 -5.82 -17.12
N ARG A 46 20.00 -6.12 -16.97
CA ARG A 46 20.48 -7.41 -16.43
C ARG A 46 19.95 -7.66 -15.01
N PHE A 47 19.93 -6.65 -14.16
CA PHE A 47 19.38 -6.77 -12.81
C PHE A 47 17.89 -7.12 -12.82
N LEU A 48 17.10 -6.50 -13.73
CA LEU A 48 15.68 -6.81 -13.87
C LEU A 48 15.46 -8.26 -14.33
N ILE A 49 16.25 -8.73 -15.30
CA ILE A 49 16.23 -10.13 -15.76
C ILE A 49 16.62 -11.09 -14.63
N TRP A 50 17.65 -10.75 -13.85
CA TRP A 50 18.04 -11.55 -12.69
C TRP A 50 16.94 -11.59 -11.63
N LYS A 51 16.22 -10.50 -11.41
CA LYS A 51 15.06 -10.46 -10.50
C LYS A 51 13.90 -11.32 -10.99
N ASP A 52 13.73 -11.52 -12.30
CA ASP A 52 12.67 -12.35 -12.87
C ASP A 52 12.73 -13.83 -12.44
N PHE A 53 13.89 -14.35 -12.05
CA PHE A 53 14.01 -15.71 -11.50
C PHE A 53 13.21 -15.91 -10.20
N SER A 54 12.94 -14.84 -9.46
CA SER A 54 12.09 -14.86 -8.26
C SER A 54 10.60 -14.64 -8.56
N GLY A 55 10.25 -14.56 -9.85
CA GLY A 55 8.92 -14.34 -10.36
C GLY A 55 7.92 -15.44 -9.97
N LYS A 56 6.67 -15.03 -9.75
CA LYS A 56 5.55 -15.93 -9.43
C LYS A 56 4.45 -15.94 -10.49
N THR A 57 4.55 -15.06 -11.50
CA THR A 57 3.56 -14.96 -12.56
C THR A 57 3.93 -15.94 -13.66
N THR A 58 3.13 -16.97 -13.85
CA THR A 58 3.30 -17.90 -14.99
C THR A 58 2.80 -17.23 -16.26
N ILE A 59 3.67 -17.16 -17.27
CA ILE A 59 3.34 -16.61 -18.59
C ILE A 59 2.95 -17.76 -19.50
N HIS A 60 1.66 -18.07 -19.52
CA HIS A 60 1.13 -19.14 -20.36
C HIS A 60 1.25 -18.77 -21.83
N GLY A 61 1.94 -19.62 -22.61
CA GLY A 61 2.03 -19.46 -24.06
C GLY A 61 0.66 -19.64 -24.72
N VAL A 62 0.51 -19.14 -25.95
CA VAL A 62 -0.75 -19.17 -26.71
C VAL A 62 -1.30 -20.59 -26.89
N HIS A 63 -0.43 -21.60 -26.96
CA HIS A 63 -0.80 -23.01 -27.08
C HIS A 63 -0.97 -23.74 -25.74
N CYS A 64 -0.83 -23.04 -24.61
CA CYS A 64 -1.02 -23.63 -23.29
C CYS A 64 -2.51 -23.72 -22.94
N LYS A 65 -2.96 -24.89 -22.48
CA LYS A 65 -4.34 -25.11 -21.99
C LYS A 65 -4.76 -24.20 -20.83
N HIS A 66 -3.80 -23.55 -20.17
CA HIS A 66 -3.99 -22.67 -19.02
C HIS A 66 -3.89 -21.17 -19.37
N LEU A 67 -3.92 -20.80 -20.66
CA LEU A 67 -3.87 -19.40 -21.08
C LEU A 67 -4.93 -18.56 -20.35
N GLY A 68 -4.49 -17.44 -19.74
CA GLY A 68 -5.34 -16.55 -18.94
C GLY A 68 -5.78 -17.08 -17.58
N GLN A 69 -5.44 -18.31 -17.20
CA GLN A 69 -5.77 -18.87 -15.90
C GLN A 69 -4.77 -18.41 -14.82
N LYS A 70 -5.28 -18.23 -13.60
CA LYS A 70 -4.47 -17.89 -12.42
C LYS A 70 -4.33 -19.12 -11.54
N GLY A 71 -3.11 -19.52 -11.24
CA GLY A 71 -2.83 -20.65 -10.36
C GLY A 71 -1.49 -21.29 -10.64
N GLU A 72 -1.18 -22.33 -9.87
CA GLU A 72 -0.08 -23.24 -10.18
C GLU A 72 -0.65 -24.39 -11.01
N PHE A 73 -0.04 -24.59 -12.17
CA PHE A 73 -0.44 -25.62 -13.12
C PHE A 73 0.79 -26.38 -13.56
N ASP A 74 0.62 -27.67 -13.83
CA ASP A 74 1.65 -28.52 -14.41
C ASP A 74 1.84 -28.16 -15.89
N CYS A 75 2.71 -27.17 -16.14
CA CYS A 75 3.09 -26.72 -17.47
C CYS A 75 4.52 -26.17 -17.46
N PHE A 76 5.20 -26.24 -18.61
CA PHE A 76 6.57 -25.74 -18.78
C PHE A 76 6.63 -24.23 -19.09
N CYS A 77 5.56 -23.49 -18.81
CA CYS A 77 5.50 -22.06 -19.07
C CYS A 77 6.42 -21.29 -18.10
N PRO A 78 7.14 -20.26 -18.57
CA PRO A 78 8.09 -19.55 -17.73
C PRO A 78 7.38 -18.74 -16.64
N LYS A 79 8.07 -18.58 -15.50
CA LYS A 79 7.67 -17.64 -14.44
C LYS A 79 8.44 -16.33 -14.60
N ARG A 80 7.73 -15.22 -14.41
CA ARG A 80 8.24 -13.84 -14.48
C ARG A 80 7.75 -13.02 -13.30
N LEU A 81 8.40 -11.89 -13.01
CA LEU A 81 7.80 -10.91 -12.11
C LEU A 81 6.57 -10.28 -12.76
N ALA A 82 5.58 -9.91 -11.96
CA ALA A 82 4.47 -9.11 -12.47
C ALA A 82 5.00 -7.75 -12.97
N SER A 83 4.47 -7.24 -14.07
CA SER A 83 4.88 -5.97 -14.68
C SER A 83 4.85 -4.80 -13.68
N GLY A 84 3.83 -4.73 -12.82
CA GLY A 84 3.77 -3.74 -11.73
C GLY A 84 4.86 -3.91 -10.67
N THR A 85 5.37 -5.12 -10.45
CA THR A 85 6.54 -5.36 -9.59
C THR A 85 7.81 -4.88 -10.26
N VAL A 86 7.99 -5.15 -11.56
CA VAL A 86 9.13 -4.64 -12.34
C VAL A 86 9.16 -3.11 -12.31
N GLU A 87 8.02 -2.46 -12.53
CA GLU A 87 7.87 -1.00 -12.41
C GLU A 87 8.23 -0.49 -11.00
N GLY A 88 7.79 -1.21 -9.96
CA GLY A 88 8.17 -0.91 -8.57
C GLY A 88 9.69 -0.99 -8.33
N VAL A 89 10.34 -2.01 -8.89
CA VAL A 89 11.81 -2.19 -8.83
C VAL A 89 12.52 -1.05 -9.57
N ILE A 90 12.07 -0.69 -10.77
CA ILE A 90 12.62 0.44 -11.54
C ILE A 90 12.51 1.73 -10.73
N ASN A 91 11.35 2.02 -10.15
CA ASN A 91 11.16 3.22 -9.32
C ASN A 91 12.06 3.24 -8.08
N GLN A 92 12.31 2.08 -7.47
CA GLN A 92 13.27 1.97 -6.36
C GLN A 92 14.70 2.26 -6.82
N LEU A 93 15.11 1.75 -7.99
CA LEU A 93 16.42 2.06 -8.57
C LEU A 93 16.54 3.54 -8.90
N VAL A 94 15.53 4.15 -9.52
CA VAL A 94 15.50 5.60 -9.80
C VAL A 94 15.75 6.38 -8.51
N ASN A 95 15.05 6.05 -7.42
CA ASN A 95 15.24 6.72 -6.14
C ASN A 95 16.63 6.45 -5.52
N ILE A 96 17.22 5.25 -5.69
CA ILE A 96 18.59 4.98 -5.22
C ILE A 96 19.59 5.90 -5.93
N PHE A 97 19.50 6.01 -7.26
CA PHE A 97 20.38 6.89 -8.03
C PHE A 97 20.14 8.37 -7.70
N ASP A 98 18.90 8.79 -7.53
CA ASP A 98 18.51 10.15 -7.12
C ASP A 98 19.10 10.51 -5.74
N ASP A 99 18.94 9.62 -4.75
CA ASP A 99 19.51 9.75 -3.40
C ASP A 99 21.06 9.81 -3.41
N ASN A 100 21.70 9.30 -4.47
CA ASN A 100 23.16 9.34 -4.66
C ASN A 100 23.61 10.45 -5.63
N GLY A 101 22.73 11.41 -5.96
CA GLY A 101 23.09 12.62 -6.73
C GLY A 101 23.07 12.45 -8.25
N PHE A 102 22.63 11.32 -8.79
CA PHE A 102 22.51 11.10 -10.25
C PHE A 102 21.22 11.70 -10.84
N GLY A 103 20.34 12.26 -10.00
CA GLY A 103 19.08 12.88 -10.40
C GLY A 103 18.04 11.89 -10.92
N ARG A 104 17.03 12.41 -11.63
CA ARG A 104 15.87 11.65 -12.12
C ARG A 104 15.74 11.61 -13.65
N TYR A 105 16.82 11.86 -14.37
CA TYR A 105 16.84 11.81 -15.83
C TYR A 105 18.08 11.05 -16.33
N TRP A 106 17.99 10.55 -17.56
CA TRP A 106 19.12 9.97 -18.29
C TRP A 106 19.38 10.83 -19.52
N ASP A 107 20.60 11.31 -19.68
CA ASP A 107 21.01 12.02 -20.87
C ASP A 107 21.62 11.05 -21.89
N ILE A 108 21.02 10.99 -23.08
CA ILE A 108 21.36 10.00 -24.11
C ILE A 108 22.69 10.33 -24.78
N PHE A 109 23.01 11.63 -24.93
CA PHE A 109 24.19 12.09 -25.67
C PHE A 109 25.47 11.95 -24.85
N SER A 110 25.44 12.43 -23.61
CA SER A 110 26.54 12.30 -22.64
C SER A 110 26.60 10.94 -21.96
N LYS A 111 25.58 10.08 -22.15
CA LYS A 111 25.43 8.78 -21.48
C LYS A 111 25.61 8.91 -19.97
N SER A 112 25.01 9.94 -19.39
CA SER A 112 25.17 10.31 -17.98
C SER A 112 23.82 10.54 -17.29
N GLY A 113 23.85 10.63 -15.96
CA GLY A 113 22.66 10.72 -15.12
C GLY A 113 22.22 9.35 -14.60
N ASN A 114 20.91 9.17 -14.43
CA ASN A 114 20.31 8.00 -13.79
C ASN A 114 20.04 6.87 -14.81
N PRO A 115 20.80 5.77 -14.81
CA PRO A 115 20.66 4.71 -15.81
C PRO A 115 19.29 4.01 -15.74
N ALA A 116 18.59 4.05 -14.60
CA ALA A 116 17.23 3.49 -14.49
C ALA A 116 16.16 4.34 -15.22
N CYS A 117 16.47 5.60 -15.55
CA CYS A 117 15.62 6.47 -16.36
C CYS A 117 15.87 6.34 -17.87
N ALA A 118 16.81 5.49 -18.29
CA ALA A 118 17.18 5.37 -19.69
C ALA A 118 16.05 4.74 -20.55
N PRO A 119 15.94 5.11 -21.83
CA PRO A 119 14.91 4.58 -22.73
C PRO A 119 14.85 3.04 -22.80
N ILE A 120 16.01 2.36 -22.77
CA ILE A 120 16.10 0.89 -22.80
C ILE A 120 15.41 0.22 -21.61
N VAL A 121 15.41 0.85 -20.43
CA VAL A 121 14.73 0.33 -19.22
C VAL A 121 13.23 0.51 -19.34
N LYS A 122 12.79 1.65 -19.90
CA LYS A 122 11.38 1.92 -20.19
C LYS A 122 10.83 0.97 -21.25
N GLU A 123 11.63 0.66 -22.28
CA GLU A 123 11.30 -0.30 -23.33
C GLU A 123 11.21 -1.73 -22.76
N TYR A 124 12.13 -2.13 -21.89
CA TYR A 124 12.04 -3.42 -21.19
C TYR A 124 10.70 -3.58 -20.45
N LEU A 125 10.29 -2.56 -19.66
CA LEU A 125 9.01 -2.59 -18.97
C LEU A 125 7.81 -2.68 -19.94
N LYS A 126 7.89 -2.01 -21.09
CA LYS A 126 6.87 -2.08 -22.14
C LYS A 126 6.76 -3.52 -22.69
N LEU A 127 7.88 -4.16 -23.01
CA LEU A 127 7.91 -5.54 -23.51
C LEU A 127 7.33 -6.52 -22.48
N ILE A 128 7.65 -6.38 -21.20
CA ILE A 128 7.08 -7.21 -20.13
C ILE A 128 5.56 -7.02 -20.01
N ARG A 129 5.06 -5.78 -20.17
CA ARG A 129 3.61 -5.51 -20.17
C ARG A 129 2.92 -6.18 -21.37
N GLU A 130 3.53 -6.12 -22.55
CA GLU A 130 3.02 -6.74 -23.77
C GLU A 130 3.03 -8.27 -23.70
N GLU A 131 4.11 -8.88 -23.19
CA GLU A 131 4.22 -10.32 -22.95
C GLU A 131 3.11 -10.79 -22.00
N GLN A 132 2.94 -10.10 -20.86
CA GLN A 132 1.93 -10.44 -19.86
C GLN A 132 0.50 -10.24 -20.38
N ALA A 133 0.25 -9.17 -21.14
CA ALA A 133 -1.05 -8.93 -21.75
C ALA A 133 -1.39 -10.03 -22.78
N SER A 134 -0.41 -10.44 -23.58
CA SER A 134 -0.56 -11.52 -24.57
C SER A 134 -0.82 -12.88 -23.91
N ALA A 135 -0.32 -13.09 -22.70
CA ALA A 135 -0.62 -14.26 -21.87
C ALA A 135 -1.92 -14.13 -21.06
N HIS A 136 -2.72 -13.07 -21.29
CA HIS A 136 -3.95 -12.75 -20.57
C HIS A 136 -3.78 -12.65 -19.04
N VAL A 137 -2.60 -12.21 -18.58
CA VAL A 137 -2.33 -12.00 -17.16
C VAL A 137 -3.07 -10.74 -16.68
N LEU A 138 -4.09 -10.96 -15.85
CA LEU A 138 -4.83 -9.85 -15.22
C LEU A 138 -4.21 -9.47 -13.86
N PRO A 139 -4.08 -8.16 -13.55
CA PRO A 139 -3.66 -7.70 -12.22
C PRO A 139 -4.48 -8.33 -11.09
N LYS A 140 -3.85 -8.58 -9.94
CA LYS A 140 -4.56 -9.02 -8.74
C LYS A 140 -5.20 -7.80 -8.08
N GLN A 141 -6.51 -7.65 -8.24
CA GLN A 141 -7.27 -6.66 -7.49
C GLN A 141 -7.62 -7.22 -6.10
N ALA A 142 -7.65 -6.35 -5.10
CA ALA A 142 -8.18 -6.71 -3.79
C ALA A 142 -9.67 -7.07 -3.94
N LYS A 143 -10.12 -8.11 -3.24
CA LYS A 143 -11.54 -8.44 -3.22
C LYS A 143 -12.27 -7.29 -2.51
N PRO A 144 -13.27 -6.64 -3.13
CA PRO A 144 -14.04 -5.61 -2.44
C PRO A 144 -14.71 -6.20 -1.20
N ILE A 145 -14.74 -5.40 -0.15
CA ILE A 145 -15.55 -5.67 1.04
C ILE A 145 -16.90 -5.01 0.76
N PHE A 146 -17.97 -5.79 0.84
CA PHE A 146 -19.33 -5.29 0.69
C PHE A 146 -20.02 -5.21 2.06
N LEU A 147 -21.17 -4.54 2.10
CA LEU A 147 -21.97 -4.33 3.31
C LEU A 147 -22.21 -5.62 4.11
N SER A 148 -22.50 -6.74 3.44
CA SER A 148 -22.73 -8.04 4.08
C SER A 148 -21.53 -8.52 4.90
N LYS A 149 -20.31 -8.32 4.40
CA LYS A 149 -19.08 -8.68 5.10
C LYS A 149 -18.83 -7.75 6.29
N ILE A 150 -19.04 -6.45 6.13
CA ILE A 150 -18.93 -5.49 7.25
C ILE A 150 -19.90 -5.87 8.35
N LYS A 151 -21.16 -6.15 8.00
CA LYS A 151 -22.20 -6.57 8.94
C LYS A 151 -21.80 -7.84 9.68
N ALA A 152 -21.28 -8.85 8.98
CA ALA A 152 -20.79 -10.07 9.61
C ALA A 152 -19.63 -9.80 10.58
N MET A 153 -18.67 -8.95 10.20
CA MET A 153 -17.54 -8.58 11.05
C MET A 153 -17.98 -7.77 12.27
N CYS A 154 -18.87 -6.79 12.10
CA CYS A 154 -19.43 -6.02 13.22
C CYS A 154 -20.23 -6.92 14.17
N SER A 155 -21.03 -7.85 13.64
CA SER A 155 -21.80 -8.80 14.45
C SER A 155 -20.90 -9.74 15.26
N TYR A 156 -19.77 -10.16 14.69
CA TYR A 156 -18.74 -10.90 15.42
C TYR A 156 -18.22 -10.09 16.59
N ILE A 157 -17.76 -8.85 16.35
CA ILE A 157 -17.23 -7.98 17.41
C ILE A 157 -18.29 -7.70 18.48
N ASP A 158 -19.54 -7.46 18.07
CA ASP A 158 -20.67 -7.24 19.00
C ASP A 158 -20.93 -8.44 19.91
N ARG A 159 -20.73 -9.66 19.41
CA ARG A 159 -20.79 -10.87 20.23
C ARG A 159 -19.61 -10.95 21.18
N GLU A 160 -18.39 -10.69 20.69
CA GLU A 160 -17.19 -10.72 21.54
C GLU A 160 -17.28 -9.70 22.67
N ILE A 161 -17.79 -8.49 22.44
CA ILE A 161 -17.97 -7.46 23.48
C ILE A 161 -18.85 -7.95 24.64
N LYS A 162 -19.82 -8.81 24.34
CA LYS A 162 -20.77 -9.38 25.31
C LYS A 162 -20.22 -10.62 26.02
N SER A 163 -19.06 -11.13 25.60
CA SER A 163 -18.44 -12.29 26.22
C SER A 163 -18.10 -11.99 27.70
N PRO A 164 -18.44 -12.90 28.63
CA PRO A 164 -18.07 -12.74 30.03
C PRO A 164 -16.54 -12.85 30.19
N GLY A 165 -15.99 -12.22 31.23
CA GLY A 165 -14.58 -12.35 31.58
C GLY A 165 -13.61 -11.45 30.81
N LEU A 166 -14.09 -10.57 29.92
CA LEU A 166 -13.24 -9.57 29.27
C LEU A 166 -12.72 -8.53 30.27
N SER A 167 -11.42 -8.28 30.25
CA SER A 167 -10.80 -7.14 30.91
C SER A 167 -11.24 -5.81 30.27
N LEU A 168 -11.07 -4.71 31.01
CA LEU A 168 -11.34 -3.36 30.48
C LEU A 168 -10.54 -3.06 29.21
N ARG A 169 -9.29 -3.51 29.15
CA ARG A 169 -8.41 -3.34 27.98
C ARG A 169 -8.93 -4.11 26.77
N GLU A 170 -9.37 -5.36 26.94
CA GLU A 170 -9.91 -6.14 25.82
C GLU A 170 -11.21 -5.54 25.31
N ARG A 171 -12.09 -5.14 26.22
CA ARG A 171 -13.35 -4.46 25.86
C ARG A 171 -13.07 -3.14 25.13
N TYR A 172 -12.10 -2.34 25.60
CA TYR A 172 -11.63 -1.14 24.92
C TYR A 172 -11.20 -1.41 23.47
N ILE A 173 -10.38 -2.44 23.25
CA ILE A 173 -9.91 -2.82 21.91
C ILE A 173 -11.10 -3.18 21.01
N LEU A 174 -12.07 -3.94 21.51
CA LEU A 174 -13.24 -4.35 20.73
C LEU A 174 -14.15 -3.16 20.37
N TYR A 175 -14.43 -2.24 21.30
CA TYR A 175 -15.19 -1.02 21.00
C TYR A 175 -14.48 -0.14 19.98
N ARG A 176 -13.16 0.05 20.14
CA ARG A 176 -12.32 0.81 19.21
C ARG A 176 -12.36 0.19 17.81
N ASP A 177 -12.13 -1.11 17.69
CA ASP A 177 -12.05 -1.81 16.40
C ASP A 177 -13.41 -1.83 15.71
N ARG A 178 -14.51 -2.00 16.46
CA ARG A 178 -15.88 -1.88 15.94
C ARG A 178 -16.14 -0.49 15.37
N ALA A 179 -15.85 0.56 16.15
CA ALA A 179 -16.04 1.95 15.72
C ALA A 179 -15.22 2.23 14.46
N TRP A 180 -13.95 1.83 14.47
CA TRP A 180 -13.04 1.99 13.35
C TRP A 180 -13.52 1.29 12.08
N MET A 181 -13.94 0.03 12.16
CA MET A 181 -14.41 -0.72 10.98
C MET A 181 -15.65 -0.09 10.35
N LYS A 182 -16.63 0.32 11.17
CA LYS A 182 -17.82 1.01 10.68
C LYS A 182 -17.42 2.33 10.01
N LEU A 183 -16.60 3.14 10.70
CA LEU A 183 -16.18 4.44 10.17
C LEU A 183 -15.40 4.32 8.86
N GLN A 184 -14.40 3.44 8.83
CA GLN A 184 -13.53 3.23 7.68
C GLN A 184 -14.28 2.77 6.44
N PHE A 185 -15.31 1.94 6.60
CA PHE A 185 -16.12 1.49 5.46
C PHE A 185 -16.90 2.63 4.82
N PHE A 186 -17.52 3.49 5.64
CA PHE A 186 -18.35 4.60 5.16
C PHE A 186 -17.57 5.86 4.79
N ALA A 187 -16.36 6.04 5.31
CA ALA A 187 -15.49 7.16 4.94
C ALA A 187 -15.07 7.12 3.46
N GLY A 188 -14.92 5.93 2.88
CA GLY A 188 -14.41 5.75 1.52
C GLY A 188 -12.95 6.23 1.32
N ASP A 189 -12.26 6.62 2.40
CA ASP A 189 -10.90 7.12 2.38
C ASP A 189 -9.86 6.01 2.66
N ARG A 190 -8.57 6.29 2.48
CA ARG A 190 -7.50 5.37 2.86
C ARG A 190 -7.47 5.20 4.37
N ALA A 191 -7.39 3.95 4.83
CA ALA A 191 -7.26 3.64 6.25
C ALA A 191 -6.08 4.33 6.95
N SER A 192 -4.98 4.55 6.23
CA SER A 192 -3.85 5.30 6.80
C SER A 192 -4.16 6.76 7.06
N ASP A 193 -5.04 7.37 6.26
CA ASP A 193 -5.31 8.80 6.34
C ASP A 193 -6.35 9.03 7.43
N LEU A 194 -7.42 8.20 7.48
CA LEU A 194 -8.38 8.23 8.58
C LEU A 194 -7.73 7.93 9.95
N SER A 195 -6.61 7.18 10.00
CA SER A 195 -5.95 6.79 11.26
C SER A 195 -5.16 7.93 11.90
N LEU A 196 -4.97 9.02 11.16
CA LEU A 196 -4.27 10.22 11.61
C LEU A 196 -5.23 11.30 12.10
N VAL A 197 -6.55 11.08 11.98
CA VAL A 197 -7.58 12.00 12.45
C VAL A 197 -7.48 12.17 13.96
N VAL A 198 -7.47 13.43 14.41
CA VAL A 198 -7.54 13.78 15.84
C VAL A 198 -8.96 14.20 16.23
N ALA A 199 -9.29 14.11 17.51
CA ALA A 199 -10.64 14.38 18.00
C ALA A 199 -11.14 15.80 17.65
N GLN A 200 -10.25 16.79 17.64
CA GLN A 200 -10.58 18.19 17.29
C GLN A 200 -11.02 18.37 15.83
N GLU A 201 -10.68 17.42 14.96
CA GLU A 201 -11.05 17.42 13.54
C GLU A 201 -12.40 16.75 13.27
N VAL A 202 -13.06 16.22 14.31
CA VAL A 202 -14.37 15.56 14.21
C VAL A 202 -15.43 16.39 14.92
N LYS A 203 -16.48 16.77 14.19
CA LYS A 203 -17.61 17.54 14.73
C LYS A 203 -18.93 16.82 14.47
N VAL A 204 -19.87 16.90 15.41
CA VAL A 204 -21.25 16.43 15.19
C VAL A 204 -21.99 17.50 14.38
N LEU A 205 -22.81 17.07 13.42
CA LEU A 205 -23.70 17.98 12.69
C LEU A 205 -24.79 18.54 13.63
N ASN A 206 -25.24 19.77 13.35
CA ASN A 206 -26.24 20.46 14.19
C ASN A 206 -27.56 19.69 14.33
N ASP A 207 -27.95 18.95 13.29
CA ASP A 207 -29.15 18.12 13.26
C ASP A 207 -28.93 16.71 13.85
N ASN A 208 -27.75 16.44 14.41
CA ASN A 208 -27.31 15.12 14.88
C ASN A 208 -27.39 14.02 13.82
N SER A 209 -27.48 14.35 12.52
CA SER A 209 -27.60 13.38 11.43
C SER A 209 -26.28 12.70 11.08
N GLY A 210 -25.16 13.19 11.60
CA GLY A 210 -23.85 12.68 11.24
C GLY A 210 -22.68 13.40 11.88
N LEU A 211 -21.50 13.07 11.37
CA LEU A 211 -20.20 13.60 11.76
C LEU A 211 -19.55 14.27 10.55
N VAL A 212 -18.92 15.41 10.77
CA VAL A 212 -18.06 16.10 9.83
C VAL A 212 -16.62 15.86 10.24
N PHE A 213 -15.83 15.36 9.29
CA PHE A 213 -14.39 15.20 9.42
C PHE A 213 -13.72 16.31 8.63
N GLN A 214 -12.80 17.03 9.27
CA GLN A 214 -11.99 18.06 8.64
C GLN A 214 -10.51 17.74 8.88
N HIS A 215 -9.96 16.83 8.08
CA HIS A 215 -8.61 16.34 8.31
C HIS A 215 -7.58 17.04 7.43
N THR A 216 -6.43 17.38 8.00
CA THR A 216 -5.41 18.21 7.35
C THR A 216 -4.13 17.48 6.97
N PHE A 217 -3.92 16.23 7.42
CA PHE A 217 -2.64 15.53 7.29
C PHE A 217 -2.73 14.02 6.98
N GLY A 218 -2.81 13.66 5.70
CA GLY A 218 -2.79 12.25 5.25
C GLY A 218 -1.45 11.84 4.63
N LYS A 219 -1.24 10.53 4.40
CA LYS A 219 -0.07 10.07 3.61
C LYS A 219 -0.06 10.66 2.21
N THR A 220 -1.25 10.89 1.65
CA THR A 220 -1.44 11.48 0.31
C THR A 220 -1.83 12.95 0.32
N LEU A 221 -2.10 13.51 1.49
CA LEU A 221 -2.55 14.89 1.69
C LEU A 221 -1.54 15.61 2.59
N ARG A 222 -0.54 16.24 1.97
CA ARG A 222 0.55 16.92 2.70
C ARG A 222 0.32 18.42 2.85
N GLY A 223 -0.88 18.87 3.21
CA GLY A 223 -1.17 20.28 3.59
C GLY A 223 -0.81 21.37 2.56
N ASP A 224 -0.21 21.05 1.41
CA ASP A 224 0.24 22.00 0.42
C ASP A 224 -1.00 22.72 -0.13
N LYS A 225 -1.09 24.02 0.17
CA LYS A 225 -2.20 24.96 -0.13
C LYS A 225 -3.34 25.06 0.91
N GLY A 226 -3.14 24.65 2.17
CA GLY A 226 -4.12 24.88 3.24
C GLY A 226 -5.46 24.17 3.01
N LYS A 227 -5.47 23.14 2.16
CA LYS A 227 -6.67 22.37 1.84
C LYS A 227 -6.87 21.30 2.91
N SER A 228 -7.98 21.40 3.64
CA SER A 228 -8.47 20.31 4.48
C SER A 228 -9.30 19.35 3.64
N ASN A 229 -9.15 18.05 3.86
CA ASN A 229 -10.06 17.06 3.32
C ASN A 229 -11.29 17.02 4.22
N THR A 230 -12.36 17.66 3.77
CA THR A 230 -13.62 17.71 4.51
C THR A 230 -14.60 16.72 3.91
N PHE A 231 -15.10 15.81 4.73
CA PHE A 231 -16.13 14.86 4.35
C PHE A 231 -17.12 14.60 5.48
N VAL A 232 -18.30 14.12 5.13
CA VAL A 232 -19.39 13.89 6.06
C VAL A 232 -19.72 12.41 6.09
N ILE A 233 -19.86 11.86 7.29
CA ILE A 233 -20.38 10.51 7.51
C ILE A 233 -21.73 10.64 8.20
N LYS A 234 -22.78 10.15 7.53
CA LYS A 234 -24.14 10.18 8.05
C LYS A 234 -24.45 8.95 8.91
N LYS A 235 -25.41 9.10 9.82
CA LYS A 235 -26.09 7.97 10.44
C LYS A 235 -26.77 7.14 9.36
N CYS A 236 -26.84 5.84 9.57
CA CYS A 236 -27.68 4.95 8.79
C CYS A 236 -28.66 4.21 9.70
N ASP A 237 -29.78 3.80 9.14
CA ASP A 237 -30.87 3.16 9.88
C ASP A 237 -30.45 1.80 10.46
N ASP A 238 -29.56 1.07 9.77
CA ASP A 238 -29.00 -0.18 10.27
C ASP A 238 -27.94 0.09 11.35
N LEU A 239 -28.36 0.09 12.62
CA LEU A 239 -27.51 0.31 13.79
C LEU A 239 -26.36 -0.70 13.90
N SER A 240 -26.50 -1.90 13.33
CA SER A 240 -25.45 -2.92 13.37
C SER A 240 -24.18 -2.48 12.62
N ILE A 241 -24.32 -1.56 11.68
CA ILE A 241 -23.20 -1.01 10.89
C ILE A 241 -23.09 0.51 10.96
N CYS A 242 -23.98 1.20 11.68
CA CYS A 242 -24.00 2.66 11.76
C CYS A 242 -22.66 3.23 12.27
N PRO A 243 -21.92 3.99 11.44
CA PRO A 243 -20.60 4.49 11.78
C PRO A 243 -20.62 5.54 12.89
N VAL A 244 -21.64 6.40 12.87
CA VAL A 244 -21.83 7.44 13.89
C VAL A 244 -22.15 6.80 15.24
N GLN A 245 -23.09 5.86 15.28
CA GLN A 245 -23.41 5.15 16.52
C GLN A 245 -22.21 4.37 17.03
N GLY A 246 -21.50 3.66 16.15
CA GLY A 246 -20.29 2.92 16.53
C GLY A 246 -19.23 3.80 17.19
N LEU A 247 -18.98 5.00 16.67
CA LEU A 247 -18.04 5.95 17.25
C LEU A 247 -18.54 6.49 18.60
N LEU A 248 -19.82 6.87 18.70
CA LEU A 248 -20.41 7.36 19.94
C LEU A 248 -20.36 6.31 21.05
N ASP A 249 -20.67 5.04 20.73
CA ASP A 249 -20.57 3.93 21.70
C ASP A 249 -19.15 3.79 22.25
N TYR A 250 -18.13 3.91 21.38
CA TYR A 250 -16.73 3.86 21.79
C TYR A 250 -16.34 5.04 22.67
N VAL A 251 -16.77 6.26 22.33
CA VAL A 251 -16.51 7.46 23.13
C VAL A 251 -17.17 7.35 24.51
N ASN A 252 -18.43 6.92 24.56
CA ASN A 252 -19.15 6.70 25.82
C ASN A 252 -18.45 5.62 26.66
N PHE A 253 -18.05 4.50 26.05
CA PHE A 253 -17.30 3.47 26.75
C PHE A 253 -16.01 4.03 27.37
N CYS A 254 -15.25 4.84 26.62
CA CYS A 254 -14.06 5.50 27.14
C CYS A 254 -14.40 6.39 28.34
N GLN A 255 -15.40 7.27 28.22
CA GLN A 255 -15.79 8.19 29.29
C GLN A 255 -16.19 7.46 30.58
N VAL A 256 -16.97 6.38 30.48
CA VAL A 256 -17.42 5.60 31.64
C VAL A 256 -16.29 4.76 32.25
N SER A 257 -15.31 4.35 31.45
CA SER A 257 -14.21 3.48 31.90
C SER A 257 -12.97 4.24 32.39
N THR A 258 -12.97 5.57 32.36
CA THR A 258 -11.86 6.42 32.83
C THR A 258 -12.12 7.01 34.24
N VAL A 259 -13.09 6.46 34.98
CA VAL A 259 -13.38 6.81 36.39
C VAL A 259 -12.86 5.71 37.29
#